data_AF-A0A2T3HW64-F1
#
_entry.id   AF-A0A2T3HW64-F1
#
_cell.length_a   1.000
_cell.length_b   1.000
_cell.length_c   1.000
_cell.angle_alpha   90.00
_cell.angle_beta   90.00
_cell.angle_gamma   90.00
#
_symmetry.space_group_name_H-M   'P 1'
#
loop_
_entity.id
_entity.type
_entity.pdbx_description
1 polymer ?
#
loop_
_entity_poly.entity_id
_entity_poly.type
_entity_poly.pdbx_seq_one_letter_code
_entity_poly.pdbx_strand_id
1 'polypeptide(L)' 'MSEQLSPSPSLICETILQQIERGLFSTQSKRLPSERELSEIFNASRLTVKHALLELEAQGIIYRKERRGWFLAS' A
#
# COMPACT_ATOMS: atom_id res chain seq x y z
N MET A 1 9.04 24.38 -14.82
CA MET A 1 8.47 23.81 -13.59
C MET A 1 8.17 22.36 -13.87
N SER A 2 9.01 21.46 -13.43
CA SER A 2 8.71 20.03 -13.44
C SER A 2 7.72 19.78 -12.31
N GLU A 3 6.44 19.60 -12.63
CA GLU A 3 5.49 18.98 -11.72
C GLU A 3 6.08 17.63 -11.33
N GLN A 4 6.65 17.53 -10.13
CA GLN A 4 7.01 16.24 -9.56
C GLN A 4 5.71 15.48 -9.38
N LEU A 5 5.43 14.55 -10.30
CA LEU A 5 4.23 13.73 -10.31
C LEU A 5 4.31 12.71 -9.17
N SER A 6 4.09 13.17 -7.94
CA SER A 6 3.85 12.27 -6.82
C SER A 6 2.55 11.51 -7.09
N PRO A 7 2.54 10.17 -7.07
CA PRO A 7 1.34 9.41 -7.39
C PRO A 7 0.23 9.76 -6.41
N SER A 8 -1.01 9.83 -6.90
CA SER A 8 -2.17 10.03 -6.03
C SER A 8 -2.38 8.81 -5.14
N PRO A 9 -3.02 8.96 -3.95
CA PRO A 9 -3.36 7.82 -3.10
C PRO A 9 -4.14 6.73 -3.86
N SER A 10 -5.07 7.13 -4.72
CA SER A 10 -5.87 6.23 -5.56
C SER A 10 -5.02 5.35 -6.49
N LEU A 11 -3.98 5.91 -7.11
CA LEU A 11 -3.08 5.15 -7.97
C LEU A 11 -2.24 4.14 -7.18
N ILE A 12 -1.84 4.51 -5.95
CA ILE A 12 -1.15 3.61 -5.02
C ILE A 12 -2.09 2.46 -4.62
N CYS A 13 -3.36 2.75 -4.29
CA CYS A 13 -4.38 1.74 -3.99
C CYS A 13 -4.52 0.74 -5.15
N GLU A 14 -4.74 1.24 -6.36
CA GLU A 14 -4.93 0.42 -7.56
C GLU A 14 -3.70 -0.44 -7.85
N THR A 15 -2.50 0.12 -7.73
CA THR A 15 -1.27 -0.63 -7.95
C THR A 15 -1.09 -1.73 -6.91
N ILE A 16 -1.38 -1.46 -5.62
CA ILE A 16 -1.32 -2.47 -4.57
C ILE A 16 -2.35 -3.58 -4.86
N LEU A 17 -3.58 -3.25 -5.23
CA LEU A 17 -4.62 -4.22 -5.61
C LEU A 17 -4.15 -5.13 -6.75
N GLN A 18 -3.63 -4.54 -7.83
CA GLN A 18 -3.09 -5.32 -8.94
C GLN A 18 -1.94 -6.24 -8.50
N GLN A 19 -1.06 -5.79 -7.60
CA GLN A 19 0.01 -6.64 -7.08
C GLN A 19 -0.52 -7.79 -6.20
N ILE A 20 -1.59 -7.56 -5.45
CA ILE A 20 -2.30 -8.60 -4.69
C ILE A 20 -2.89 -9.65 -5.64
N GLU A 21 -3.63 -9.20 -6.66
CA GLU A 21 -4.25 -10.09 -7.65
C GLU A 21 -3.23 -10.91 -8.43
N ARG A 22 -2.06 -10.33 -8.73
CA ARG A 22 -0.94 -11.01 -9.38
C ARG A 22 -0.19 -11.98 -8.45
N GLY A 23 -0.56 -12.07 -7.18
CA GLY A 23 0.09 -12.92 -6.20
C GLY A 23 1.53 -12.50 -5.87
N LEU A 24 1.87 -11.23 -6.09
CA LEU A 24 3.22 -10.71 -5.85
C LEU A 24 3.53 -10.53 -4.37
N PHE A 25 2.50 -10.42 -3.53
CA PHE A 25 2.67 -10.49 -2.09
C PHE A 25 2.70 -11.95 -1.63
N SER A 26 3.67 -12.28 -0.78
CA SER A 26 3.82 -13.62 -0.21
C SER A 26 2.51 -14.10 0.39
N THR A 27 1.83 -15.03 -0.28
CA THR A 27 0.58 -15.65 0.16
C THR A 27 0.74 -16.34 1.53
N GLN A 28 1.97 -16.76 1.86
CA GLN A 28 2.33 -17.37 3.14
C GLN A 28 2.30 -16.39 4.33
N SER A 29 2.76 -15.16 4.14
CA SER A 29 2.81 -14.16 5.23
C SER A 29 1.66 -13.15 5.16
N LYS A 30 0.98 -13.07 4.01
CA LYS A 30 -0.04 -12.06 3.66
C LYS A 30 0.41 -10.63 3.99
N ARG A 31 1.71 -10.40 4.15
CA ARG A 31 2.26 -9.16 4.69
C ARG A 31 2.60 -8.22 3.55
N LEU A 32 2.11 -6.99 3.65
CA LEU A 32 2.50 -5.93 2.74
C LEU A 32 3.85 -5.33 3.18
N PRO A 33 4.60 -4.71 2.25
CA PRO A 33 5.76 -3.91 2.59
C PRO A 33 5.37 -2.81 3.59
N SER A 34 6.34 -2.36 4.38
CA SER A 34 6.11 -1.27 5.34
C SER A 34 5.76 0.05 4.63
N GLU A 35 5.10 0.97 5.35
CA GLU A 35 4.82 2.33 4.84
C GLU A 35 6.07 3.01 4.28
N ARG A 36 7.23 2.75 4.90
CA ARG A 36 8.52 3.26 4.45
C ARG A 36 8.93 2.65 3.10
N GLU A 37 8.90 1.33 2.97
CA GLU A 37 9.24 0.66 1.71
C GLU A 37 8.29 1.08 0.59
N LEU A 38 6.98 1.17 0.87
CA LEU A 38 5.99 1.65 -0.10
C LEU A 38 6.28 3.09 -0.51
N SER A 39 6.65 3.97 0.43
CA SER A 39 7.04 5.35 0.08
C SER A 39 8.26 5.41 -0.85
N GLU A 40 9.21 4.49 -0.70
CA GLU A 40 10.39 4.39 -1.56
C GLU A 40 10.03 3.79 -2.93
N ILE A 41 9.21 2.73 -2.96
CA ILE A 41 8.73 2.07 -4.20
C ILE A 41 7.92 3.03 -5.06
N PHE A 42 6.98 3.76 -4.44
CA PHE A 42 6.09 4.68 -5.14
C PHE A 42 6.68 6.09 -5.30
N ASN A 43 7.88 6.34 -4.77
CA ASN A 43 8.48 7.67 -4.71
C ASN A 43 7.47 8.74 -4.22
N ALA A 44 6.71 8.38 -3.19
CA ALA A 44 5.57 9.14 -2.69
C ALA A 44 5.81 9.57 -1.25
N SER A 45 5.12 10.63 -0.81
CA SER A 45 5.13 11.00 0.61
C SER A 45 4.55 9.87 1.46
N ARG A 46 5.10 9.68 2.66
CA ARG A 46 4.54 8.75 3.66
C ARG A 46 3.08 9.05 3.97
N LEU A 47 2.67 10.32 3.91
CA LEU A 47 1.27 10.72 4.10
C LEU A 47 0.37 10.16 3.00
N THR A 48 0.81 10.25 1.75
CA THR A 48 0.09 9.74 0.58
C THR A 48 -0.07 8.22 0.63
N VAL A 49 1.01 7.52 0.94
CA VAL A 49 0.99 6.05 1.12
C VAL A 49 0.09 5.66 2.28
N LYS A 50 0.17 6.36 3.41
CA LYS A 50 -0.70 6.12 4.55
C LYS A 50 -2.17 6.32 4.20
N HIS A 51 -2.52 7.37 3.45
CA HIS A 51 -3.90 7.56 2.98
C HIS A 51 -4.36 6.41 2.10
N ALA A 52 -3.53 5.94 1.16
CA ALA A 52 -3.85 4.79 0.32
C ALA A 52 -4.08 3.51 1.15
N LEU A 53 -3.23 3.25 2.13
CA LEU A 53 -3.38 2.08 3.02
C LEU A 53 -4.63 2.17 3.89
N LEU A 54 -4.97 3.35 4.41
CA LEU A 54 -6.21 3.56 5.16
C LEU A 54 -7.45 3.35 4.29
N GLU A 55 -7.39 3.75 3.01
CA GLU A 55 -8.48 3.52 2.06
C GLU A 55 -8.67 2.03 1.76
N LEU A 56 -7.56 1.30 1.54
CA LEU A 56 -7.60 -0.16 1.39
C LEU A 56 -8.09 -0.87 2.66
N GLU A 57 -7.74 -0.34 3.83
CA GLU A 57 -8.24 -0.85 5.13
C GLU A 57 -9.74 -0.63 5.29
N ALA A 58 -10.23 0.57 4.94
CA ALA A 58 -11.65 0.89 4.96
C ALA A 58 -12.47 0.02 3.99
N GLN A 59 -11.87 -0.38 2.86
CA GLN A 59 -12.46 -1.34 1.92
C GLN A 59 -12.39 -2.80 2.39
N GLY A 60 -11.70 -3.08 3.51
CA GLY A 60 -11.54 -4.43 4.02
C GLY A 60 -10.61 -5.30 3.16
N ILE A 61 -9.72 -4.69 2.37
CA ILE A 61 -8.71 -5.39 1.55
C ILE A 61 -7.47 -5.70 2.37
N ILE A 62 -7.10 -4.78 3.26
CA ILE A 62 -5.98 -4.94 4.18
C ILE A 62 -6.41 -4.64 5.60
N TYR A 63 -5.60 -5.03 6.57
CA TYR A 63 -5.76 -4.64 7.96
C TYR A 63 -4.40 -4.35 8.57
N ARG A 64 -4.39 -3.43 9.53
CA ARG A 64 -3.20 -3.16 10.33
C ARG A 64 -3.11 -4.09 11.53
N LYS A 65 -1.94 -4.68 11.77
CA LYS A 65 -1.62 -5.38 13.01
C LYS A 65 -0.58 -4.57 13.80
N GLU A 66 -0.95 -4.19 15.02
CA GLU A 66 -0.11 -3.36 15.87
C GLU A 66 1.31 -3.93 15.99
N ARG A 67 2.32 -3.07 15.77
CA ARG A 67 3.76 -3.41 15.74
C ARG A 67 4.20 -4.45 14.70
N ARG A 68 3.30 -4.95 13.86
CA ARG A 68 3.62 -5.94 12.82
C ARG A 68 3.46 -5.41 11.39
N GLY A 69 2.71 -4.31 11.21
CA GLY A 69 2.54 -3.65 9.91
C GLY A 69 1.22 -4.00 9.25
N TRP A 70 1.20 -4.02 7.92
CA TRP A 70 0.02 -4.19 7.09
C TRP A 70 -0.09 -5.62 6.55
N PHE A 71 -1.30 -6.14 6.51
CA PHE A 71 -1.60 -7.50 6.09
C PHE A 71 -2.84 -7.54 5.19
N LEU A 72 -2.91 -8.50 4.27
CA LEU A 72 -4.09 -8.74 3.44
C LEU A 72 -5.22 -9.31 4.29
N ALA A 73 -6.38 -8.68 4.25
CA ALA A 73 -7.62 -9.28 4.73
C ALA A 73 -7.96 -10.48 3.84
N SER A 74 -8.40 -11.58 4.45
CA SER A 74 -8.63 -12.85 3.76
C SER A 74 -10.00 -12.94 3.13
#